data_AF-A0A7Y4TN92-F1
#
_entry.id   AF-A0A7Y4TN92-F1
#
_cell.length_a   1.000
_cell.length_b   1.000
_cell.length_c   1.000
_cell.angle_alpha   90.00
_cell.angle_beta   90.00
_cell.angle_gamma   90.00
#
_symmetry.space_group_name_H-M   'P 1'
#
loop_
_entity.id
_entity.type
_entity.pdbx_description
1 polymer ?
#
loop_
_entity_poly.entity_id
_entity_poly.type
_entity_poly.pdbx_seq_one_letter_code
_entity_poly.pdbx_strand_id
1 'polypeptide(L)' 'MEKAEHLKIDSTFCDRADAHIYLSNSQLSDFNPGKVGASMRFLAALPLYLR' A
#
# COMPACT_ATOMS: atom_id res chain seq x y z
N MET A 1 16.05 -17.69 -15.11
CA MET A 1 14.87 -16.87 -14.79
C MET A 1 14.28 -17.45 -13.53
N GLU A 2 14.54 -16.78 -12.41
CA GLU A 2 14.01 -17.12 -11.10
C GLU A 2 12.49 -17.08 -11.19
N LYS A 3 11.84 -18.23 -10.92
CA LYS A 3 10.38 -18.34 -10.95
C LYS A 3 9.87 -17.42 -9.85
N ALA A 4 9.17 -16.35 -10.22
CA ALA A 4 8.36 -15.60 -9.28
C ALA A 4 7.36 -16.58 -8.67
N GLU A 5 7.67 -17.10 -7.48
CA GLU A 5 6.68 -17.76 -6.65
C GLU A 5 5.49 -16.81 -6.60
N HIS A 6 4.35 -17.26 -7.11
CA HIS A 6 3.11 -16.51 -7.02
C HIS A 6 2.92 -16.16 -5.55
N LEU A 7 3.16 -14.89 -5.19
CA LEU A 7 2.72 -14.33 -3.92
C LEU A 7 1.30 -14.83 -3.75
N LYS A 8 1.06 -15.67 -2.74
CA LYS A 8 -0.29 -16.16 -2.42
C LYS A 8 -1.07 -14.96 -1.93
N ILE A 9 -1.62 -14.21 -2.88
CA ILE A 9 -2.53 -13.10 -2.63
C ILE A 9 -3.76 -13.73 -1.98
N ASP A 10 -4.01 -13.38 -0.72
CA ASP A 10 -5.20 -13.87 -0.02
C ASP A 10 -6.46 -13.29 -0.68
N SER A 11 -7.59 -13.98 -0.52
CA SER A 11 -8.84 -13.61 -1.19
C SER A 11 -9.38 -12.23 -0.81
N THR A 12 -8.90 -11.64 0.30
CA THR A 12 -9.32 -10.32 0.78
C THR A 12 -8.29 -9.22 0.50
N PHE A 13 -7.21 -9.54 -0.22
CA PHE A 13 -6.17 -8.56 -0.57
C PHE A 13 -6.74 -7.34 -1.29
N CYS A 14 -7.60 -7.56 -2.30
CA CYS A 14 -8.21 -6.48 -3.07
C CYS A 14 -9.05 -5.57 -2.18
N ASP A 15 -9.87 -6.14 -1.28
CA ASP A 15 -10.71 -5.36 -0.36
C ASP A 15 -9.86 -4.47 0.55
N ARG A 16 -8.73 -4.99 1.06
CA ARG A 16 -7.81 -4.19 1.90
C ARG A 16 -7.08 -3.13 1.09
N ALA A 17 -6.68 -3.43 -0.14
CA ALA A 17 -6.04 -2.48 -1.03
C ALA A 17 -6.98 -1.30 -1.35
N ASP A 18 -8.23 -1.60 -1.67
CA ASP A 18 -9.27 -0.61 -1.94
C ASP A 18 -9.55 0.26 -0.72
N ALA A 19 -9.65 -0.34 0.48
CA ALA A 19 -9.80 0.42 1.72
C ALA A 19 -8.63 1.39 1.96
N HIS A 20 -7.40 0.96 1.66
CA HIS A 20 -6.21 1.82 1.76
C HIS A 20 -6.19 2.96 0.74
N ILE A 21 -6.62 2.68 -0.49
CA ILE A 21 -6.75 3.70 -1.55
C ILE A 21 -7.84 4.71 -1.17
N TYR A 22 -8.98 4.24 -0.69
CA TYR A 22 -10.08 5.10 -0.24
C TYR A 22 -9.63 6.05 0.86
N LEU A 23 -8.94 5.54 1.90
CA LEU A 23 -8.38 6.35 2.97
C LEU A 23 -7.35 7.38 2.44
N SER A 24 -6.50 6.97 1.50
CA SER A 24 -5.52 7.88 0.89
C SER A 24 -6.22 9.01 0.13
N ASN A 25 -7.27 8.69 -0.62
CA ASN A 25 -8.04 9.67 -1.37
C ASN A 25 -8.78 10.65 -0.44
N SER A 26 -9.31 10.19 0.70
CA SER A 26 -9.96 11.08 1.66
C SER A 26 -8.99 12.07 2.32
N GLN A 27 -7.68 11.80 2.29
CA GLN A 27 -6.65 12.71 2.83
C GLN A 27 -6.24 13.81 1.84
N LEU A 28 -6.61 13.70 0.55
CA LEU A 28 -6.17 14.65 -0.48
C LEU A 28 -6.80 16.05 -0.34
N SER A 29 -7.89 16.19 0.44
CA SER A 29 -8.47 17.49 0.77
C SER A 29 -7.60 18.29 1.75
N ASP A 30 -6.91 17.58 2.65
CA ASP A 30 -6.22 18.17 3.80
C ASP A 30 -4.70 18.18 3.61
N PHE A 31 -4.18 17.30 2.75
CA PHE A 31 -2.76 17.10 2.54
C PHE A 31 -2.38 17.09 1.05
N ASN A 32 -1.17 17.55 0.76
CA ASN A 32 -0.61 17.46 -0.59
C ASN A 32 -0.50 15.98 -1.03
N PRO A 33 -0.93 15.62 -2.26
CA PRO A 33 -0.79 14.29 -2.82
C PRO A 33 0.60 13.65 -2.64
N GLY A 34 1.67 14.44 -2.71
CA GLY A 34 3.04 13.96 -2.50
C GLY A 34 3.26 13.40 -1.08
N LYS A 35 2.66 14.02 -0.05
CA LYS A 35 2.74 13.54 1.34
C LYS A 35 1.94 12.26 1.54
N VAL A 36 0.71 12.22 1.02
CA VAL A 36 -0.15 11.02 1.06
C VAL A 36 0.54 9.83 0.37
N GLY A 37 1.09 10.05 -0.83
CA GLY A 37 1.82 9.03 -1.57
C GLY A 37 3.11 8.57 -0.89
N ALA A 38 3.85 9.48 -0.25
CA ALA A 38 5.04 9.12 0.53
C ALA A 38 4.70 8.23 1.73
N SER A 39 3.63 8.55 2.47
CA SER A 39 3.14 7.73 3.59
C SER A 39 2.74 6.33 3.14
N MET A 40 2.05 6.21 2.01
CA MET A 40 1.67 4.90 1.45
C MET A 40 2.89 4.07 1.04
N ARG A 41 3.91 4.69 0.43
CA ARG A 41 5.15 3.99 0.10
C ARG A 41 5.91 3.54 1.35
N PHE A 42 5.97 4.39 2.37
CA PHE A 42 6.60 4.03 3.64
C PHE A 42 5.90 2.82 4.27
N LEU A 43 4.57 2.81 4.31
CA LEU A 43 3.79 1.69 4.84
C LEU A 43 4.03 0.40 4.06
N ALA A 44 4.05 0.46 2.72
CA ALA A 44 4.32 -0.70 1.88
C ALA A 44 5.76 -1.24 2.06
N ALA A 45 6.71 -0.38 2.37
CA ALA A 45 8.10 -0.74 2.62
C ALA A 45 8.38 -1.15 4.07
N LEU A 46 7.47 -0.89 5.02
CA LEU A 46 7.67 -1.16 6.45
C LEU A 46 8.14 -2.60 6.76
N PRO A 47 7.63 -3.65 6.10
CA PRO A 47 8.11 -5.02 6.30
C PRO A 47 9.59 -5.23 5.94
N LEU A 48 10.17 -4.36 5.11
CA LEU A 48 11.60 -4.39 4.74
C LEU A 48 12.49 -3.72 5.79
N TYR A 49 11.93 -2.84 6.63
CA TYR A 49 12.67 -2.08 7.66
C TYR A 49 12.59 -2.69 9.06
N LEU A 50 11.67 -3.62 9.29
CA LEU A 50 11.46 -4.30 10.58
C LEU A 50 12.10 -5.71 10.62
N ARG A 51 13.09 -5.97 9.75
CA ARG A 51 13.86 -7.23 9.71
C ARG A 51 15.19 -7.11 10.41
#